data_AF-A0AAN8PKK9-F1
#
_entry.id   AF-A0AAN8PKK9-F1
#
_cell.length_a   1.000
_cell.length_b   1.000
_cell.length_c   1.000
_cell.angle_alpha   90.00
_cell.angle_beta   90.00
_cell.angle_gamma   90.00
#
_symmetry.space_group_name_H-M   'P 1'
#
loop_
_entity.id
_entity.type
_entity.pdbx_description
1 polymer ?
#
loop_
_entity_poly.entity_id
_entity_poly.type
_entity_poly.pdbx_seq_one_letter_code
_entity_poly.pdbx_strand_id
1 'polypeptide(L)'
;MIPTTLFYCCDSDLRTDIMRDIQGDVSHMPENELLNAIKRLAVKEESTLVHRLKMNRMVQSPATGIRTYQAALCQYKATCKEPGCVHVCDYSEEIIKDNLIRGIADPEILSDLLGDSKTDRTLDETVSFLV
;
A
#
# COMPACT_ATOMS: atom_id res chain seq x y z
N MET A 1 -17.78 10.86 22.56
CA MET A 1 -16.97 12.10 22.61
C MET A 1 -17.57 13.04 21.57
N ILE A 2 -17.38 14.37 21.59
CA ILE A 2 -18.06 15.22 20.57
C ILE A 2 -17.35 14.99 19.22
N PRO A 3 -18.03 14.50 18.16
CA PRO A 3 -17.42 14.15 16.87
C PRO A 3 -16.65 15.31 16.23
N THR A 4 -17.07 16.54 16.50
CA THR A 4 -16.41 17.76 16.02
C THR A 4 -14.97 17.89 16.52
N THR A 5 -14.64 17.42 17.73
CA THR A 5 -13.26 17.47 18.23
C THR A 5 -12.31 16.62 17.39
N LEU A 6 -12.74 15.41 16.99
CA LEU A 6 -11.98 14.53 16.09
C LEU A 6 -11.74 15.16 14.72
N PHE A 7 -12.77 15.82 14.18
CA PHE A 7 -12.65 16.55 12.91
C PHE A 7 -11.60 17.66 12.99
N TYR A 8 -11.58 18.44 14.08
CA TYR A 8 -10.59 19.51 14.25
C TYR A 8 -9.16 19.02 14.54
N CYS A 9 -8.99 17.75 14.94
CA CYS A 9 -7.67 17.13 15.06
C CYS A 9 -7.05 16.74 13.70
N CYS A 10 -7.85 16.68 12.63
CA CYS A 10 -7.36 16.37 11.29
C CYS A 10 -6.67 17.61 10.66
N ASP A 11 -5.71 17.37 9.77
CA ASP A 11 -5.06 18.46 9.02
C ASP A 11 -6.05 19.19 8.08
N SER A 12 -5.63 20.31 7.49
CA SER A 12 -6.50 21.12 6.63
C SER A 12 -6.97 20.38 5.38
N ASP A 13 -6.13 19.52 4.82
CA ASP A 13 -6.38 18.87 3.54
C ASP A 13 -7.39 17.75 3.74
N LEU A 14 -7.14 16.89 4.74
CA LEU A 14 -8.05 15.83 5.17
C LEU A 14 -9.41 16.38 5.62
N ARG A 15 -9.46 17.51 6.34
CA ARG A 15 -10.73 18.16 6.68
C ARG A 15 -11.52 18.61 5.46
N THR A 16 -10.82 19.12 4.45
CA THR A 16 -11.44 19.55 3.19
C THR A 16 -12.01 18.35 2.44
N ASP A 17 -11.26 17.25 2.39
CA ASP A 17 -11.70 16.02 1.74
C ASP A 17 -12.89 15.38 2.48
N ILE A 18 -12.88 15.35 3.81
CA ILE A 18 -13.99 14.88 4.64
C ILE A 18 -15.25 15.73 4.38
N MET A 19 -15.13 17.06 4.30
CA MET A 19 -16.26 17.95 4.03
C MET A 19 -16.79 17.84 2.59
N ARG A 20 -15.96 17.44 1.62
CA ARG A 20 -16.38 17.17 0.24
C ARG A 20 -17.11 15.83 0.13
N ASP A 21 -16.64 14.84 0.89
CA ASP A 21 -17.15 13.48 0.87
C ASP A 21 -18.47 13.35 1.63
N ILE A 22 -18.54 13.94 2.83
CA ILE A 22 -19.74 13.98 3.65
C ILE A 22 -20.59 15.15 3.16
N GLN A 23 -21.61 14.86 2.33
CA GLN A 23 -22.61 15.84 1.87
C GLN A 23 -23.56 16.30 3.00
N GLY A 24 -23.05 16.54 4.22
CA GLY A 24 -23.84 16.80 5.42
C GLY A 24 -23.02 17.42 6.56
N ASP A 25 -23.69 17.75 7.67
CA ASP A 25 -23.06 18.39 8.83
C ASP A 25 -22.37 17.37 9.74
N VAL A 26 -21.05 17.49 9.85
CA VAL A 26 -20.18 16.66 10.71
C VAL A 26 -20.62 16.70 12.17
N SER A 27 -21.31 17.76 12.60
CA SER A 27 -21.81 17.92 13.97
C SER A 27 -22.90 16.92 14.34
N HIS A 28 -23.63 16.39 13.36
CA HIS A 28 -24.73 15.45 13.55
C HIS A 28 -24.36 14.00 13.20
N MET A 29 -23.14 13.77 12.69
CA MET A 29 -22.67 12.44 12.31
C MET A 29 -22.22 11.64 13.54
N PRO A 30 -22.55 10.34 13.63
CA PRO A 30 -22.03 9.49 14.68
C PRO A 30 -20.50 9.33 14.56
N GLU A 31 -19.83 9.31 15.72
CA GLU A 31 -18.35 9.25 15.83
C GLU A 31 -17.71 8.12 14.99
N ASN A 32 -18.37 6.97 14.92
CA ASN A 32 -17.88 5.80 14.16
C ASN A 32 -17.89 6.04 12.64
N GLU A 33 -18.91 6.72 12.11
CA GLU A 33 -18.96 7.05 10.67
C GLU A 33 -17.87 8.06 10.30
N LEU A 34 -17.67 9.07 11.15
CA LEU A 34 -16.60 10.05 10.97
C LEU A 34 -15.22 9.37 11.01
N LEU A 35 -14.99 8.44 11.95
CA LEU A 35 -13.74 7.69 12.02
C LEU A 35 -13.51 6.80 10.78
N ASN A 36 -14.56 6.20 10.22
CA ASN A 36 -14.43 5.41 8.99
C ASN A 36 -14.13 6.29 7.77
N ALA A 37 -14.77 7.47 7.67
CA ALA A 37 -14.46 8.45 6.64
C ALA A 37 -13.01 8.96 6.75
N ILE A 38 -12.58 9.32 7.97
CA ILE A 38 -11.19 9.72 8.25
C ILE A 38 -10.22 8.63 7.82
N LYS A 39 -10.43 7.37 8.22
CA LYS A 39 -9.53 6.27 7.86
C LYS A 39 -9.46 6.08 6.35
N ARG A 40 -10.60 6.08 5.66
CA ARG A 40 -10.67 5.87 4.21
C ARG A 40 -10.00 7.00 3.41
N LEU A 41 -10.11 8.25 3.88
CA LEU A 41 -9.57 9.42 3.17
C LEU A 41 -8.11 9.69 3.54
N ALA A 42 -7.72 9.44 4.80
CA ALA A 42 -6.35 9.64 5.28
C ALA A 42 -5.42 8.51 4.86
N VAL A 43 -5.92 7.27 4.82
CA VAL A 43 -5.14 6.10 4.43
C VAL A 43 -5.42 5.84 2.96
N LYS A 44 -4.56 6.36 2.08
CA LYS A 44 -4.54 5.93 0.68
C LYS A 44 -4.14 4.46 0.68
N GLU A 45 -5.00 3.60 0.13
CA GLU A 45 -4.65 2.21 -0.16
C GLU A 45 -3.56 2.21 -1.24
N GLU A 46 -2.31 2.27 -0.80
CA GLU A 46 -1.16 2.22 -1.70
C GLU A 46 -0.90 0.77 -2.06
N SER A 47 -0.81 0.49 -3.38
CA SER A 47 -0.63 -0.86 -3.88
C SER A 47 0.58 -1.54 -3.24
N THR A 48 0.41 -2.81 -2.87
CA THR A 48 1.54 -3.64 -2.39
C THR A 48 2.68 -3.68 -3.42
N LEU A 49 2.36 -3.51 -4.71
CA LEU A 49 3.33 -3.42 -5.80
C LEU A 49 4.21 -2.17 -5.69
N VAL A 50 3.69 -1.03 -5.21
CA VAL A 50 4.49 0.19 -4.99
C VAL A 50 5.55 -0.07 -3.92
N HIS A 51 5.15 -0.71 -2.82
CA HIS A 51 6.05 -1.07 -1.72
C HIS A 51 7.11 -2.07 -2.19
N ARG A 52 6.72 -3.09 -2.96
CA ARG A 52 7.66 -4.07 -3.55
C ARG A 52 8.60 -3.43 -4.55
N LEU A 53 8.14 -2.49 -5.38
CA LEU A 53 8.96 -1.76 -6.33
C LEU A 53 9.98 -0.86 -5.63
N LYS A 54 9.54 -0.10 -4.61
CA LYS A 54 10.41 0.74 -3.78
C LYS A 54 11.48 -0.11 -3.12
N MET A 55 11.10 -1.26 -2.54
CA MET A 55 12.03 -2.20 -1.93
C MET A 55 13.04 -2.76 -2.94
N ASN A 56 12.58 -3.24 -4.09
CA ASN A 56 13.44 -3.79 -5.14
C ASN A 56 14.42 -2.75 -5.73
N ARG A 57 14.14 -1.46 -5.56
CA ARG A 57 15.01 -0.35 -5.95
C ARG A 57 15.91 0.15 -4.81
N MET A 58 15.72 -0.32 -3.57
CA MET A 58 16.57 0.08 -2.46
C MET A 58 17.98 -0.48 -2.65
N VAL A 59 18.96 0.39 -2.42
CA VAL A 59 20.38 0.04 -2.37
C VAL A 59 20.93 0.54 -1.05
N GLN A 60 21.84 -0.23 -0.45
CA GLN A 60 22.50 0.18 0.78
C GLN A 60 23.26 1.49 0.52
N SER A 61 22.90 2.57 1.23
CA SER A 61 23.68 3.81 1.17
C SER A 61 25.01 3.63 1.91
N PRO A 62 26.13 4.23 1.43
CA PRO A 62 27.46 4.11 2.04
C PRO A 62 27.52 4.45 3.53
N ALA A 63 26.61 5.31 4.01
CA ALA A 63 26.54 5.74 5.40
C ALA A 63 25.70 4.82 6.30
N THR A 64 25.04 3.81 5.73
CA THR A 64 24.04 2.99 6.44
C THR A 64 24.63 1.63 6.79
N GLY A 65 24.60 1.28 8.08
CA GLY A 65 25.01 -0.04 8.54
C GLY A 65 24.12 -1.15 7.98
N ILE A 66 24.70 -2.33 7.75
CA ILE A 66 24.00 -3.47 7.13
C ILE A 66 22.75 -3.91 7.90
N ARG A 67 22.75 -3.80 9.23
CA ARG A 67 21.59 -4.12 10.08
C ARG A 67 20.44 -3.13 9.91
N THR A 68 20.75 -1.85 9.74
CA THR A 68 19.77 -0.79 9.47
C THR A 68 19.18 -0.94 8.08
N TYR A 69 20.02 -1.26 7.09
CA TYR A 69 19.57 -1.59 5.74
C TYR A 69 18.68 -2.84 5.73
N GLN A 70 19.08 -3.91 6.43
CA GLN A 70 18.27 -5.11 6.58
C GLN A 70 16.94 -4.84 7.30
N ALA A 71 16.92 -4.00 8.34
CA ALA A 71 15.67 -3.61 9.01
C ALA A 71 14.72 -2.86 8.08
N ALA A 72 15.25 -2.02 7.17
CA ALA A 72 14.46 -1.35 6.14
C ALA A 72 13.90 -2.32 5.07
N LEU A 73 14.55 -3.48 4.88
CA LEU A 73 14.08 -4.56 4.01
C LEU A 73 13.04 -5.49 4.67
N CYS A 74 12.81 -5.37 5.98
CA CYS A 74 11.98 -6.30 6.73
C CYS A 74 10.49 -5.88 6.74
N GLN A 75 9.67 -6.48 5.87
CA GLN A 75 8.23 -6.76 6.13
C GLN A 75 7.63 -7.89 5.25
N TYR A 76 8.38 -8.87 4.73
CA TYR A 76 7.78 -9.96 3.93
C TYR A 76 8.45 -11.32 4.12
N LYS A 77 8.21 -11.96 5.27
CA LYS A 77 8.43 -13.40 5.41
C LYS A 77 7.33 -14.06 6.23
N ALA A 78 6.69 -15.07 5.64
CA ALA A 78 6.04 -16.14 6.37
C ALA A 78 6.74 -17.45 5.98
N THR A 79 7.08 -18.26 6.97
CA THR A 79 7.50 -19.64 6.77
C THR A 79 6.83 -20.48 7.84
N CYS A 80 6.18 -21.56 7.43
CA CYS A 80 5.50 -22.48 8.33
C CYS A 80 6.51 -23.08 9.30
N LYS A 81 6.31 -22.88 10.60
CA LYS A 81 7.23 -23.35 11.66
C LYS A 81 6.85 -24.73 12.21
N GLU A 82 5.92 -25.44 11.57
CA GLU A 82 5.47 -26.75 12.06
C GLU A 82 6.47 -27.88 11.75
N PRO A 83 6.84 -28.71 12.76
CA PRO A 83 7.60 -29.93 12.53
C PRO A 83 6.82 -30.88 11.60
N GLY A 84 7.40 -31.23 10.45
CA GLY A 84 6.80 -32.14 9.47
C GLY A 84 6.16 -31.49 8.25
N CYS A 85 6.20 -30.15 8.13
CA CYS A 85 5.69 -29.46 6.95
C CYS A 85 6.66 -29.64 5.74
N VAL A 86 6.22 -30.38 4.73
CA VAL A 86 6.95 -30.60 3.45
C VAL A 86 6.54 -29.60 2.37
N HIS A 87 5.75 -28.59 2.74
CA HIS A 87 5.17 -27.64 1.79
C HIS A 87 6.26 -26.74 1.19
N VAL A 88 6.38 -26.78 -0.13
CA VAL A 88 7.24 -25.87 -0.88
C VAL A 88 6.45 -24.60 -1.16
N CYS A 89 6.84 -23.49 -0.51
CA CYS A 89 6.34 -22.18 -0.88
C CYS A 89 7.09 -21.72 -2.14
N ASP A 90 6.44 -21.87 -3.29
CA ASP A 90 6.92 -21.33 -4.56
C ASP A 90 6.52 -19.86 -4.67
N TYR A 91 7.50 -18.97 -4.78
CA TYR A 91 7.31 -17.52 -4.94
C TYR A 91 7.65 -17.07 -6.37
N SER A 92 7.76 -18.00 -7.32
CA SER A 92 8.24 -17.71 -8.67
C SER A 92 7.37 -16.66 -9.35
N GLU A 93 6.04 -16.76 -9.25
CA GLU A 93 5.13 -15.78 -9.85
C GLU A 93 5.30 -14.40 -9.24
N GLU A 94 5.47 -14.32 -7.92
CA GLU A 94 5.63 -13.08 -7.19
C GLU A 94 6.96 -12.40 -7.52
N ILE A 95 8.02 -13.17 -7.76
CA ILE A 95 9.33 -12.67 -8.18
C ILE A 95 9.33 -12.25 -9.65
N ILE A 96 8.68 -13.02 -10.53
CA ILE A 96 8.52 -12.68 -11.95
C ILE A 96 7.71 -11.38 -12.06
N LYS A 97 6.59 -11.27 -11.33
CA LYS A 97 5.75 -10.06 -11.29
C LYS A 97 6.53 -8.83 -10.84
N ASP A 98 7.33 -8.95 -9.77
CA ASP A 98 8.17 -7.85 -9.30
C ASP A 98 9.21 -7.40 -10.33
N ASN A 99 9.84 -8.35 -11.03
CA ASN A 99 10.81 -8.03 -12.07
C ASN A 99 10.14 -7.40 -13.30
N LEU A 100 8.96 -7.89 -13.69
CA LEU A 100 8.16 -7.34 -14.77
C LEU A 100 7.82 -5.87 -14.50
N ILE A 101 7.24 -5.57 -13.33
CA ILE A 101 6.85 -4.21 -12.95
C ILE A 101 8.08 -3.29 -12.83
N ARG A 102 9.20 -3.78 -12.28
CA ARG A 102 10.46 -3.02 -12.22
C ARG A 102 10.99 -2.68 -13.60
N GLY A 103 10.79 -3.57 -14.58
CA GLY A 103 11.29 -3.45 -15.95
C GLY A 103 10.44 -2.57 -16.88
N ILE A 104 9.28 -2.09 -16.43
CA ILE A 104 8.45 -1.18 -17.24
C ILE A 104 9.23 0.12 -17.49
N ALA A 105 9.49 0.40 -18.77
CA ALA A 105 10.22 1.60 -19.20
C ALA A 105 9.32 2.84 -19.32
N ASP A 106 8.04 2.63 -19.61
CA ASP A 106 7.05 3.70 -19.76
C ASP A 106 6.52 4.14 -18.38
N PRO A 107 6.77 5.38 -17.94
CA PRO A 107 6.31 5.86 -16.65
C PRO A 107 4.80 6.06 -16.56
N GLU A 108 4.09 6.27 -17.68
CA GLU A 108 2.63 6.43 -17.69
C GLU A 108 1.97 5.07 -17.43
N ILE A 109 2.39 4.02 -18.14
CA ILE A 109 1.91 2.65 -17.92
C ILE A 109 2.17 2.19 -16.48
N LEU A 110 3.36 2.51 -15.94
CA LEU A 110 3.68 2.20 -14.56
C LEU A 110 2.79 2.97 -13.57
N SER A 111 2.55 4.26 -13.83
CA SER A 111 1.67 5.08 -13.00
C SER A 111 0.23 4.54 -12.99
N ASP A 112 -0.29 4.17 -14.15
CA ASP A 112 -1.64 3.62 -14.29
C ASP A 112 -1.80 2.29 -13.56
N LEU A 113 -0.82 1.38 -13.71
CA LEU A 113 -0.82 0.09 -13.01
C LEU A 113 -0.75 0.27 -11.48
N LEU A 114 0.07 1.21 -10.99
CA LEU A 114 0.24 1.45 -9.56
C LEU A 114 -0.92 2.23 -8.94
N GLY A 115 -1.61 3.05 -9.73
CA GLY A 115 -2.78 3.84 -9.34
C GLY A 115 -4.11 3.09 -9.41
N ASP A 116 -4.11 1.87 -9.94
CA ASP A 116 -5.32 1.08 -10.10
C ASP A 116 -5.87 0.52 -8.77
N SER A 117 -7.20 0.54 -8.64
CA SER A 117 -7.92 0.08 -7.45
C SER A 117 -7.71 -1.41 -7.09
N LYS A 118 -7.41 -2.28 -8.06
CA LYS A 118 -7.15 -3.71 -7.84
C LYS A 118 -5.67 -3.93 -7.51
N THR A 119 -5.32 -3.81 -6.23
CA THR A 119 -3.93 -3.84 -5.78
C THR A 119 -3.29 -5.23 -5.67
N ASP A 120 -4.08 -6.30 -5.86
CA ASP A 120 -3.71 -7.71 -5.61
C ASP A 120 -3.69 -8.60 -6.86
N ARG A 121 -3.43 -8.01 -8.04
CA ARG A 121 -3.37 -8.74 -9.33
C ARG A 121 -2.44 -9.95 -9.31
N THR A 122 -2.86 -11.03 -9.95
CA THR A 122 -1.97 -12.17 -10.29
C THR A 122 -0.94 -11.75 -11.35
N LEU A 123 0.06 -12.60 -11.63
CA LEU A 123 1.01 -12.33 -12.70
C LEU A 123 0.28 -12.19 -14.06
N ASP A 124 -0.63 -13.10 -14.37
CA ASP A 124 -1.40 -13.10 -15.62
C ASP A 124 -2.28 -11.85 -15.78
N GLU A 125 -2.96 -11.43 -14.70
CA GLU A 125 -3.75 -10.21 -14.69
C GLU A 125 -2.88 -8.95 -14.84
N THR A 126 -1.67 -8.98 -14.28
CA THR A 126 -0.69 -7.89 -14.44
C THR A 126 -0.23 -7.80 -15.88
N VAL A 127 0.07 -8.93 -16.54
CA VAL A 127 0.42 -8.96 -17.96
C VAL A 127 -0.75 -8.48 -18.83
N SER A 128 -1.97 -8.95 -18.54
CA SER A 128 -3.17 -8.55 -19.27
C SER A 128 -3.52 -7.06 -19.11
N PHE A 129 -3.09 -6.42 -18.03
CA PHE A 129 -3.25 -4.97 -17.86
C PHE A 129 -2.26 -4.17 -18.73
N LEU A 130 -1.10 -4.73 -19.03
CA LEU A 130 -0.01 -4.07 -19.75
C LEU A 130 -0.11 -4.19 -21.28
N VAL A 131 -1.02 -5.02 -21.78
CA VAL A 131 -1.24 -5.32 -23.22
C VAL A 131 -2.58 -4.77 -23.66
#